data_AF-A0AAU3YUB6-F1
#
_entry.id   AF-A0AAU3YUB6-F1
#
_cell.length_a   1.000
_cell.length_b   1.000
_cell.length_c   1.000
_cell.angle_alpha   90.00
_cell.angle_beta   90.00
_cell.angle_gamma   90.00
#
_symmetry.space_group_name_H-M   'P 1'
#
loop_
_entity.id
_entity.type
_entity.pdbx_description
1 polymer ?
#
loop_
_entity_poly.entity_id
_entity_poly.type
_entity_poly.pdbx_seq_one_letter_code
_entity_poly.pdbx_strand_id
1 'polypeptide(L)'
;MLKNLWRPRALAVGGVAALALTLSACGGPSESAVHDALQKDMSKLMMGVPKAQQDKVTDCMTDLLMKQAKEDDLQAYADGDMKIDDVKVKEGGASAAQKCAKEAM
;
A
#
# COMPACT_ATOMS: atom_id res chain seq x y z
N MET A 1 -5.57 -57.19 -12.96
CA MET A 1 -4.13 -56.90 -12.90
C MET A 1 -3.90 -55.47 -13.36
N LEU A 2 -3.31 -54.63 -12.48
CA LEU A 2 -2.80 -53.28 -12.79
C LEU A 2 -1.85 -53.31 -13.99
N LYS A 3 -1.83 -52.23 -14.81
CA LYS A 3 -0.59 -51.58 -15.28
C LYS A 3 -0.90 -50.25 -16.03
N ASN A 4 -0.17 -49.21 -15.60
CA ASN A 4 0.09 -47.92 -16.26
C ASN A 4 -0.91 -46.77 -16.16
N LEU A 5 -0.98 -46.26 -14.92
CA LEU A 5 -0.81 -44.85 -14.58
C LEU A 5 0.12 -44.04 -15.54
N TRP A 6 -0.28 -42.79 -15.80
CA TRP A 6 0.54 -41.57 -15.95
C TRP A 6 1.09 -41.21 -17.33
N ARG A 7 0.33 -40.35 -18.05
CA ARG A 7 0.79 -39.02 -18.48
C ARG A 7 -0.26 -38.33 -19.38
N PRO A 8 -0.96 -37.30 -18.89
CA PRO A 8 -1.19 -36.10 -19.66
C PRO A 8 -0.12 -35.08 -19.27
N ARG A 9 0.69 -34.68 -20.27
CA ARG A 9 1.61 -33.54 -20.19
C ARG A 9 0.80 -32.31 -19.74
N ALA A 10 1.14 -31.81 -18.56
CA ALA A 10 0.69 -30.54 -18.04
C ALA A 10 1.03 -29.42 -19.04
N LEU A 11 -0.01 -28.90 -19.71
CA LEU A 11 -0.05 -27.55 -20.23
C LEU A 11 -0.82 -26.72 -19.20
N ALA A 12 -0.14 -26.41 -18.09
CA ALA A 12 -0.57 -25.41 -17.12
C ALA A 12 0.46 -24.29 -17.15
N VAL A 13 0.41 -23.47 -18.21
CA VAL A 13 1.10 -22.18 -18.30
C VAL A 13 0.05 -21.16 -18.70
N GLY A 14 -0.14 -20.18 -17.81
CA GLY A 14 -1.24 -19.21 -17.82
C GLY A 14 -1.82 -19.15 -16.41
N GLY A 15 -1.03 -18.86 -15.38
CA GLY A 15 -0.37 -17.56 -15.29
C GLY A 15 -1.31 -16.48 -14.72
N VAL A 16 -2.25 -16.87 -13.84
CA VAL A 16 -2.73 -15.95 -12.80
C VAL A 16 -2.12 -16.51 -11.53
N ALA A 17 -0.98 -15.93 -11.16
CA ALA A 17 -0.46 -16.10 -9.83
C ALA A 17 -1.62 -15.83 -8.88
N ALA A 18 -1.99 -16.86 -8.13
CA ALA A 18 -2.65 -16.70 -6.86
C ALA A 18 -1.68 -15.91 -5.97
N LEU A 19 -1.62 -14.60 -6.19
CA LEU A 19 -1.23 -13.59 -5.20
C LEU A 19 -2.44 -13.27 -4.32
N ALA A 20 -3.35 -14.24 -4.14
CA ALA A 20 -4.04 -14.39 -2.88
C ALA A 20 -2.97 -14.85 -1.87
N LEU A 21 -2.14 -13.89 -1.45
CA LEU A 21 -1.40 -13.96 -0.22
C LEU A 21 -2.45 -14.18 0.86
N THR A 22 -2.65 -15.45 1.18
CA THR A 22 -3.12 -15.89 2.48
C THR A 22 -2.11 -15.40 3.52
N LEU A 23 -2.14 -14.09 3.80
CA LEU A 23 -1.56 -13.44 4.97
C LEU A 23 -2.69 -13.01 5.91
N SER A 24 -3.70 -13.85 6.06
CA SER A 24 -4.51 -13.85 7.29
C SER A 24 -3.70 -14.46 8.44
N ALA A 25 -2.55 -13.87 8.76
CA ALA A 25 -1.75 -14.09 9.98
C ALA A 25 -0.49 -13.20 9.97
N CYS A 26 -0.61 -11.91 10.32
CA CYS A 26 0.24 -11.21 11.30
C CYS A 26 0.13 -9.67 11.17
N GLY A 27 -0.41 -9.02 12.20
CA GLY A 27 0.17 -7.79 12.73
C GLY A 27 0.00 -6.50 11.93
N GLY A 28 -1.25 -6.08 11.67
CA GLY A 28 -1.58 -4.68 11.36
C GLY A 28 -0.91 -4.07 10.11
N PRO A 29 -1.22 -2.79 9.81
CA PRO A 29 -0.58 -2.09 8.72
C PRO A 29 0.90 -1.86 9.05
N SER A 30 1.79 -2.33 8.18
CA SER A 30 3.21 -1.99 8.30
C SER A 30 3.43 -0.56 7.80
N GLU A 31 4.04 0.29 8.63
CA GLU A 31 4.38 1.68 8.27
C GLU A 31 5.12 1.76 6.92
N SER A 32 6.07 0.83 6.68
CA SER A 32 6.78 0.75 5.41
C SER A 32 5.88 0.43 4.21
N ALA A 33 4.81 -0.36 4.39
CA ALA A 33 3.89 -0.71 3.31
C ALA A 33 2.97 0.47 2.97
N VAL A 34 2.49 1.19 4.00
CA VAL A 34 1.75 2.45 3.82
C VAL A 34 2.64 3.49 3.16
N HIS A 35 3.90 3.61 3.60
CA HIS A 35 4.88 4.54 3.02
C HIS A 35 5.14 4.25 1.54
N ASP A 36 5.40 3.00 1.17
CA ASP A 36 5.71 2.61 -0.21
C ASP A 36 4.50 2.89 -1.14
N ALA A 37 3.29 2.57 -0.68
CA ALA A 37 2.05 2.90 -1.38
C ALA A 37 1.90 4.42 -1.59
N LEU A 38 2.13 5.20 -0.52
CA LEU A 38 2.02 6.66 -0.54
C LEU A 38 3.09 7.30 -1.45
N GLN A 39 4.32 6.81 -1.40
CA GLN A 39 5.43 7.26 -2.25
C GLN A 39 5.13 6.98 -3.72
N LYS A 40 4.50 5.83 -4.01
CA LYS A 40 4.08 5.45 -5.37
C LYS A 40 2.98 6.35 -5.92
N ASP A 41 2.07 6.83 -5.08
CA ASP A 41 1.06 7.80 -5.50
C ASP A 41 1.64 9.22 -5.62
N MET A 42 2.46 9.63 -4.64
CA MET A 42 3.17 10.91 -4.65
C MET A 42 4.09 11.06 -5.87
N SER A 43 4.83 10.01 -6.23
CA SER A 43 5.71 10.03 -7.41
C SER A 43 4.94 10.17 -8.73
N LYS A 44 3.68 9.74 -8.80
CA LYS A 44 2.80 9.96 -9.96
C LYS A 44 2.20 11.37 -9.97
N LEU A 45 1.77 11.87 -8.81
CA LEU A 45 1.11 13.17 -8.66
C LEU A 45 2.10 14.35 -8.74
N MET A 46 3.27 14.18 -8.15
CA MET A 46 4.31 15.20 -8.00
C MET A 46 5.44 15.02 -9.03
N MET A 47 5.10 14.67 -10.27
CA MET A 47 6.09 14.62 -11.35
C MET A 47 6.74 16.00 -11.55
N GLY A 48 8.02 16.12 -11.17
CA GLY A 48 8.80 17.36 -11.24
C GLY A 48 9.21 17.94 -9.89
N VAL A 49 8.66 17.44 -8.78
CA VAL A 49 9.12 17.81 -7.43
C VAL A 49 10.37 16.99 -7.08
N PRO A 50 11.42 17.58 -6.49
CA PRO A 50 12.61 16.84 -6.11
C PRO A 50 12.29 15.73 -5.11
N LYS A 51 12.92 14.56 -5.27
CA LYS A 51 12.68 13.37 -4.42
C LYS A 51 12.80 13.66 -2.92
N ALA A 52 13.76 14.48 -2.51
CA ALA A 52 13.93 14.86 -1.11
C ALA A 52 12.69 15.57 -0.51
N GLN A 53 11.93 16.31 -1.32
CA GLN A 53 10.66 16.91 -0.93
C GLN A 53 9.56 15.87 -0.89
N GLN A 54 9.49 15.00 -1.90
CA GLN A 54 8.52 13.90 -1.94
C GLN A 54 8.67 12.97 -0.74
N ASP A 55 9.89 12.53 -0.42
CA ASP A 55 10.17 11.67 0.73
C ASP A 55 9.76 12.37 2.04
N LYS A 56 10.08 13.65 2.24
CA LYS A 56 9.65 14.39 3.45
C LYS A 56 8.13 14.49 3.60
N VAL A 57 7.41 14.77 2.50
CA VAL A 57 5.94 14.77 2.53
C VAL A 57 5.44 13.36 2.84
N THR A 58 6.02 12.35 2.21
CA THR A 58 5.59 10.96 2.31
C THR A 58 5.81 10.41 3.72
N ASP A 59 6.98 10.62 4.31
CA ASP A 59 7.30 10.27 5.71
C ASP A 59 6.30 10.91 6.68
N CYS A 60 6.12 12.24 6.56
CA CYS A 60 5.22 12.97 7.45
C CYS A 60 3.76 12.52 7.30
N MET A 61 3.29 12.32 6.08
CA MET A 61 1.93 11.82 5.84
C MET A 61 1.76 10.38 6.30
N THR A 62 2.77 9.52 6.16
CA THR A 62 2.74 8.13 6.63
C THR A 62 2.60 8.10 8.15
N ASP A 63 3.46 8.82 8.88
CA ASP A 63 3.36 8.94 10.34
C ASP A 63 2.00 9.49 10.78
N LEU A 64 1.47 10.46 10.04
CA LEU A 64 0.16 11.03 10.31
C LEU A 64 -0.97 10.01 10.13
N LEU A 65 -0.94 9.26 9.02
CA LEU A 65 -1.91 8.24 8.70
C LEU A 65 -1.86 7.13 9.74
N MET A 66 -0.68 6.63 10.10
CA MET A 66 -0.49 5.64 11.15
C MET A 66 -1.06 6.08 12.52
N LYS A 67 -1.09 7.39 12.81
CA LYS A 67 -1.65 7.94 14.06
C LYS A 67 -3.14 8.28 14.00
N GLN A 68 -3.64 8.71 12.84
CA GLN A 68 -4.95 9.34 12.68
C GLN A 68 -5.96 8.47 11.92
N ALA A 69 -5.49 7.58 11.04
CA ALA A 69 -6.33 6.70 10.23
C ALA A 69 -6.66 5.41 10.98
N LYS A 70 -7.68 4.70 10.50
CA LYS A 70 -8.01 3.36 10.99
C LYS A 70 -7.00 2.36 10.45
N GLU A 71 -6.58 1.41 11.30
CA GLU A 71 -5.64 0.36 10.91
C GLU A 71 -6.17 -0.49 9.74
N ASP A 72 -7.47 -0.81 9.72
CA ASP A 72 -8.09 -1.55 8.62
C ASP A 72 -8.01 -0.79 7.27
N ASP A 73 -8.25 0.53 7.30
CA ASP A 73 -8.21 1.36 6.09
C ASP A 73 -6.77 1.54 5.61
N LEU A 74 -5.81 1.67 6.54
CA LEU A 74 -4.38 1.73 6.22
C LEU A 74 -3.87 0.44 5.60
N GLN A 75 -4.33 -0.69 6.14
CA GLN A 75 -3.99 -2.01 5.63
C GLN A 75 -4.51 -2.17 4.21
N ALA A 76 -5.81 -1.91 3.99
CA ALA A 76 -6.40 -1.97 2.66
C ALA A 76 -5.76 -0.98 1.66
N TYR A 77 -5.29 0.19 2.13
CA TYR A 77 -4.52 1.11 1.28
C TYR A 77 -3.15 0.55 0.91
N ALA A 78 -2.42 0.00 1.90
CA ALA A 78 -1.11 -0.61 1.68
C ALA A 78 -1.17 -1.85 0.77
N ASP A 79 -2.23 -2.64 0.88
CA ASP A 79 -2.51 -3.79 0.01
C ASP A 79 -2.98 -3.35 -1.40
N GLY A 80 -3.33 -2.08 -1.58
CA GLY A 80 -3.82 -1.52 -2.83
C GLY A 80 -5.29 -1.85 -3.14
N ASP A 81 -6.03 -2.36 -2.15
CA ASP A 81 -7.46 -2.64 -2.22
C ASP A 81 -8.33 -1.37 -2.11
N MET A 82 -7.79 -0.28 -1.56
CA MET A 82 -8.46 1.03 -1.53
C MET A 82 -7.51 2.18 -1.90
N LYS A 83 -8.09 3.33 -2.27
CA LYS A 83 -7.33 4.55 -2.58
C LYS A 83 -7.12 5.39 -1.33
N ILE A 84 -6.09 6.23 -1.35
CA ILE A 84 -5.78 7.15 -0.25
C ILE A 84 -6.95 8.10 0.07
N ASP A 85 -7.73 8.52 -0.93
CA ASP A 85 -8.93 9.35 -0.76
C ASP A 85 -10.05 8.67 0.06
N ASP A 86 -10.08 7.33 0.08
CA ASP A 86 -11.07 6.55 0.82
C ASP A 86 -10.62 6.28 2.28
N VAL A 87 -9.36 6.55 2.62
CA VAL A 87 -8.81 6.30 3.97
C VAL A 87 -9.42 7.27 4.96
N LYS A 88 -10.17 6.76 5.95
CA LYS A 88 -10.80 7.62 6.97
C LYS A 88 -9.79 8.03 8.03
N VAL A 89 -9.34 9.27 7.92
CA VAL A 89 -8.65 9.99 8.99
C VAL A 89 -9.62 10.66 9.95
N LYS A 90 -9.27 10.70 11.24
CA LYS A 90 -10.01 11.48 12.25
C LYS A 90 -10.07 12.97 11.87
N GLU A 91 -11.13 13.66 12.33
CA GLU A 91 -11.27 15.12 12.15
C GLU A 91 -9.99 15.85 12.62
N GLY A 92 -9.36 16.59 11.69
CA GLY A 92 -8.06 17.23 11.89
C GLY A 92 -6.94 16.73 10.97
N GLY A 93 -7.10 15.54 10.35
CA GLY A 93 -6.11 14.95 9.45
C GLY A 93 -5.73 15.84 8.25
N ALA A 94 -6.70 16.53 7.65
CA ALA A 94 -6.45 17.44 6.52
C ALA A 94 -5.55 18.64 6.91
N SER A 95 -5.73 19.18 8.12
CA SER A 95 -4.92 20.31 8.61
C SER A 95 -3.48 19.89 8.89
N ALA A 96 -3.27 18.62 9.25
CA ALA A 96 -1.95 18.09 9.53
C ALA A 96 -1.26 17.56 8.27
N ALA A 97 -1.99 17.01 7.30
CA ALA A 97 -1.47 16.74 5.95
C ALA A 97 -1.02 18.03 5.25
N GLN A 98 -1.76 19.14 5.39
CA GLN A 98 -1.32 20.45 4.91
C GLN A 98 -0.04 20.94 5.61
N LYS A 99 0.15 20.66 6.91
CA LYS A 99 1.40 20.94 7.61
C LYS A 99 2.56 20.12 7.03
N CYS A 100 2.37 18.82 6.82
CA CYS A 100 3.37 17.96 6.18
C CYS A 100 3.80 18.48 4.81
N ALA A 101 2.84 18.89 3.97
CA ALA A 101 3.13 19.49 2.68
C ALA A 101 3.92 20.80 2.83
N LYS A 102 3.56 21.65 3.80
CA LYS A 102 4.20 22.95 4.02
C LYS A 102 5.59 22.86 4.65
N GLU A 103 5.89 21.84 5.45
CA GLU A 103 7.22 21.60 6.03
C GLU A 103 8.21 20.97 5.05
N ALA A 104 7.70 20.32 4.01
CA ALA A 104 8.53 19.76 2.95
C ALA A 104 8.95 20.81 1.91
N MET A 105 8.08 21.79 1.61
CA MET A 105 8.33 22.90 0.66
C MET A 105 9.40 23.87 1.16
#